data_AF-A0A920HLJ9-F1
#
_entry.id   AF-A0A920HLJ9-F1
#
_cell.length_a   1.000
_cell.length_b   1.000
_cell.length_c   1.000
_cell.angle_alpha   90.00
_cell.angle_beta   90.00
_cell.angle_gamma   90.00
#
_symmetry.space_group_name_H-M   'P 1'
#
loop_
_entity.id
_entity.type
_entity.pdbx_description
1 polymer ?
#
loop_
_entity_poly.entity_id
_entity_poly.type
_entity_poly.pdbx_seq_one_letter_code
_entity_poly.pdbx_strand_id
1 'polypeptide(L)' 'MPIVGLAHVAYISNGNVVGLSKINRIVRYFAERPQVQERLTIQIVRELQKH' A
#
# COMPACT_ATOMS: atom_id res chain seq x y z
N MET A 1 0.86 20.62 5.40
CA MET A 1 -0.51 20.30 4.95
C MET A 1 -0.79 18.82 5.20
N PRO A 2 -1.98 18.43 5.66
CA PRO A 2 -2.39 17.04 5.69
C PRO A 2 -2.57 16.51 4.25
N ILE A 3 -2.10 15.28 3.99
CA ILE A 3 -2.31 14.58 2.72
C ILE A 3 -3.49 13.63 2.92
N VAL A 4 -4.53 13.80 2.11
CA VAL A 4 -5.74 12.96 2.14
C VAL A 4 -6.02 12.50 0.71
N GLY A 5 -6.32 11.22 0.54
CA GLY A 5 -6.57 10.63 -0.77
C GLY A 5 -7.09 9.20 -0.69
N LEU A 6 -7.38 8.63 -1.85
CA LEU A 6 -7.81 7.24 -2.02
C LEU A 6 -6.68 6.43 -2.66
N ALA A 7 -6.54 5.18 -2.25
CA ALA A 7 -5.60 4.24 -2.84
C ALA A 7 -6.37 3.09 -3.51
N HIS A 8 -6.16 2.92 -4.81
CA HIS A 8 -6.64 1.74 -5.54
C HIS A 8 -5.50 0.75 -5.65
N VAL A 9 -5.70 -0.47 -5.15
CA VAL A 9 -4.70 -1.53 -5.14
C VAL A 9 -5.26 -2.74 -5.87
N ALA A 10 -4.54 -3.21 -6.88
CA ALA A 10 -4.82 -4.44 -7.59
C ALA A 10 -3.53 -5.25 -7.74
N TYR A 11 -3.65 -6.58 -7.72
CA TYR A 11 -2.54 -7.50 -7.96
C TYR A 11 -3.09 -8.79 -8.58
N ILE A 12 -2.23 -9.51 -9.27
CA ILE A 12 -2.50 -10.86 -9.77
C ILE A 12 -1.74 -11.82 -8.86
N SER A 13 -2.45 -12.74 -8.21
CA SER A 13 -1.83 -13.73 -7.33
C SER A 13 -1.10 -14.81 -8.14
N ASN A 14 0.05 -15.26 -7.63
CA ASN A 14 0.79 -16.39 -8.18
C ASN A 14 0.94 -17.49 -7.11
N GLY A 15 -0.19 -18.04 -6.66
CA GLY A 15 -0.25 -19.10 -5.65
C GLY A 15 -0.53 -18.63 -4.22
N ASN A 16 -0.21 -17.38 -3.88
CA ASN A 16 -0.53 -16.79 -2.58
C ASN A 16 -1.49 -15.60 -2.73
N VAL A 17 -2.53 -15.58 -1.90
CA VAL A 17 -3.54 -14.51 -1.86
C VAL A 17 -3.31 -13.66 -0.62
N VAL A 18 -2.99 -12.39 -0.81
CA VAL A 18 -2.93 -11.40 0.27
C VAL A 18 -4.36 -11.10 0.73
N GLY A 19 -4.62 -11.29 2.02
CA GLY A 19 -5.92 -10.97 2.61
C GLY A 19 -6.28 -9.50 2.47
N LEU A 20 -7.54 -9.20 2.15
CA LEU A 20 -8.04 -7.82 1.92
C LEU A 20 -7.73 -6.86 3.07
N SER A 21 -7.88 -7.31 4.32
CA SER A 21 -7.60 -6.49 5.51
C SER A 21 -6.12 -6.10 5.62
N LYS A 22 -5.21 -6.92 5.09
CA LYS A 22 -3.77 -6.67 5.13
C LYS A 22 -3.38 -5.57 4.14
N ILE A 23 -4.00 -5.53 2.97
CA ILE A 23 -3.80 -4.46 1.97
C ILE A 23 -4.12 -3.10 2.60
N ASN A 24 -5.29 -2.97 3.23
CA ASN A 24 -5.70 -1.73 3.91
C ASN A 24 -4.71 -1.32 5.01
N ARG A 25 -4.20 -2.29 5.79
CA ARG A 25 -3.21 -2.02 6.85
C ARG A 25 -1.87 -1.53 6.29
N ILE A 26 -1.40 -2.12 5.19
CA ILE A 26 -0.14 -1.70 4.53
C ILE A 26 -0.24 -0.26 4.04
N VAL A 27 -1.32 0.07 3.33
CA VAL A 27 -1.56 1.43 2.81
C VAL A 27 -1.57 2.44 3.97
N ARG A 28 -2.34 2.15 5.02
CA ARG A 28 -2.46 3.03 6.18
C ARG A 28 -1.14 3.22 6.91
N TYR A 29 -0.39 2.15 7.11
CA TYR A 29 0.91 2.17 7.79
C TYR A 29 1.93 3.12 7.12
N PHE A 30 1.96 3.14 5.78
CA PHE A 30 2.87 4.05 5.07
C PHE A 30 2.33 5.48 4.98
N ALA A 31 1.02 5.67 4.99
CA ALA A 31 0.36 6.98 4.93
C ALA A 31 0.43 7.77 6.25
N GLU A 32 0.59 7.10 7.41
CA GLU A 32 0.66 7.73 8.75
C GLU A 32 2.02 8.40 9.06
N ARG A 33 2.76 8.84 8.04
CA ARG A 33 4.10 9.44 8.17
C ARG A 33 4.25 10.65 7.24
N PRO A 34 5.20 11.57 7.51
CA PRO A 34 5.60 12.56 6.52
C PRO A 34 6.04 11.88 5.22
N GLN A 35 5.28 12.10 4.15
CA GLN A 35 5.43 11.40 2.89
C GLN A 35 5.40 12.32 1.68
N VAL A 36 5.96 11.80 0.60
CA VAL A 36 5.83 12.28 -0.77
C VAL A 36 5.03 11.22 -1.52
N GLN A 37 4.03 11.62 -2.31
CA GLN A 37 3.06 10.70 -2.90
C GLN A 37 3.73 9.61 -3.75
N GLU A 38 4.75 9.99 -4.53
CA GLU A 38 5.56 9.12 -5.37
C GLU A 38 6.29 8.05 -4.54
N ARG A 39 6.84 8.45 -3.38
CA ARG A 39 7.53 7.53 -2.46
C ARG A 39 6.54 6.58 -1.78
N LEU A 40 5.37 7.08 -1.38
CA LEU A 40 4.31 6.29 -0.77
C LEU A 40 3.87 5.14 -1.70
N THR A 41 3.64 5.44 -2.98
CA THR A 41 3.24 4.43 -3.97
C THR A 41 4.28 3.33 -4.10
N ILE A 42 5.57 3.67 -4.21
CA ILE A 42 6.65 2.68 -4.32
C ILE A 42 6.76 1.81 -3.07
N GLN A 43 6.61 2.40 -1.89
CA GLN A 43 6.67 1.65 -0.61
C GLN A 43 5.54 0.61 -0.51
N ILE A 44 4.31 1.00 -0.88
CA ILE A 44 3.15 0.09 -0.87
C ILE A 44 3.38 -1.06 -1.86
N VAL A 45 3.81 -0.77 -3.09
CA VAL A 45 4.07 -1.80 -4.12
C VAL A 45 5.14 -2.78 -3.66
N ARG A 46 6.28 -2.28 -3.16
CA ARG A 46 7.37 -3.13 -2.68
C ARG A 46 6.96 -4.02 -1.53
N GLU A 47 6.09 -3.54 -0.64
CA GLU A 47 5.64 -4.33 0.49
C GLU A 47 4.66 -5.44 0.07
N LEU A 48 3.78 -5.14 -0.89
CA LEU A 48 2.87 -6.14 -1.46
C LEU A 48 3.62 -7.23 -2.23
N GLN A 49 4.71 -6.89 -2.93
CA GLN A 49 5.52 -7.86 -3.69
C GLN A 49 6.31 -8.86 -2.82
N LYS A 50 6.55 -8.54 -1.54
CA LYS A 50 7.23 -9.46 -0.62
C LYS A 50 6.33 -10.60 -0.12
N HIS A 51 5.03 -10.50 -0.37
CA HIS A 51 4.00 -11.43 0.09
C HIS A 51 3.52 -12.32 -1.05
#